data_AF-A0A1Z8U099-F1
#
_entry.id   AF-A0A1Z8U099-F1
#
_cell.length_a   1.000
_cell.length_b   1.000
_cell.length_c   1.000
_cell.angle_alpha   90.00
_cell.angle_beta   90.00
_cell.angle_gamma   90.00
#
_symmetry.space_group_name_H-M   'P 1'
#
loop_
_entity.id
_entity.type
_entity.pdbx_description
1 polymer ?
#
loop_
_entity_poly.entity_id
_entity_poly.type
_entity_poly.pdbx_seq_one_letter_code
_entity_poly.pdbx_strand_id
1 'polypeptide(L)'
;MPAIITNKFRIHNSKQFQESFSEAAGNVYYLGIGRPLPFTTSTRGDGRTDNLGTDVLPITPADNINSESFTYDDLLAAKKITATDVAFVAPRRNWVTGTTYDIYRHDYGERITGTTTLQSANSGVFNIFDASFYVMNSARNVYKCLDNDNNTASTVEPTGTNASTILSTADGYKWKYMYTLSASEQSNFLSTDFMPVSTNTSVSSNAVDGAIDIIKIKTAGSGGTDGTHTNIDIRGDGSGGKVSVTVTSGAVTAVTVTTAGTGYTFATISNAQIVAAGATNLVGAELDVIIPPKGGHGFNAIEEIGAFFVMTNTSLEGTESANSGDVSVANDFRRVCMIKDPNSGGSAASASTLRATSAIKLTGVSGSFAIDDKITQATTGAIGKVVEWDSTNAILYYVQTRHSNEGIDTNGNKVAFSAANVISGATSGSATPDTSHSATTNNVVFNSGYSVPELDHDSGDVLYVENRAPITRAADQTENIKLIIEF
;
A
#
# COMPACT_ATOMS: atom_id res chain seq x y z
N MET A 1 6.62 -4.17 33.58
CA MET A 1 5.32 -3.54 33.32
C MET A 1 4.81 -4.06 31.98
N PRO A 2 3.60 -4.65 31.90
CA PRO A 2 3.02 -5.06 30.63
C PRO A 2 2.40 -3.86 29.89
N ALA A 3 2.63 -3.76 28.58
CA ALA A 3 2.08 -2.70 27.71
C ALA A 3 1.91 -3.23 26.27
N ILE A 4 1.06 -2.58 25.47
CA ILE A 4 0.77 -2.91 24.07
C ILE A 4 0.62 -1.62 23.25
N ILE A 5 1.16 -1.63 22.01
CA ILE A 5 0.81 -0.66 20.97
C ILE A 5 -0.41 -1.22 20.24
N THR A 6 -1.55 -0.55 20.35
CA THR A 6 -2.79 -1.04 19.77
C THR A 6 -2.81 -0.82 18.25
N ASN A 7 -3.59 -1.63 17.53
CA ASN A 7 -3.78 -1.44 16.09
C ASN A 7 -4.39 -0.07 15.75
N LYS A 8 -5.10 0.57 16.69
CA LYS A 8 -5.61 1.94 16.51
C LYS A 8 -4.50 2.96 16.33
N PHE A 9 -3.34 2.76 16.94
CA PHE A 9 -2.17 3.63 16.73
C PHE A 9 -1.60 3.47 15.31
N ARG A 10 -1.49 2.23 14.82
CA ARG A 10 -1.08 1.91 13.44
C ARG A 10 -2.04 2.56 12.43
N ILE A 11 -3.34 2.36 12.64
CA ILE A 11 -4.39 2.98 11.81
C ILE A 11 -4.32 4.51 11.85
N HIS A 12 -4.11 5.12 13.02
CA HIS A 12 -3.98 6.58 13.13
C HIS A 12 -2.82 7.11 12.27
N ASN A 13 -1.63 6.51 12.36
CA ASN A 13 -0.48 6.91 11.55
C ASN A 13 -0.73 6.72 10.05
N SER A 14 -1.33 5.58 9.67
CA SER A 14 -1.69 5.33 8.27
C SER A 14 -2.70 6.33 7.71
N LYS A 15 -3.65 6.81 8.54
CA LYS A 15 -4.60 7.87 8.16
C LYS A 15 -3.90 9.20 7.96
N GLN A 16 -3.01 9.60 8.88
CA GLN A 16 -2.24 10.84 8.72
C GLN A 16 -1.41 10.81 7.43
N PHE A 17 -0.80 9.67 7.10
CA PHE A 17 -0.05 9.54 5.86
C PHE A 17 -0.94 9.56 4.61
N GLN A 18 -2.12 8.93 4.62
CA GLN A 18 -3.03 9.00 3.47
C GLN A 18 -3.64 10.40 3.30
N GLU A 19 -3.97 11.07 4.41
CA GLU A 19 -4.54 12.43 4.41
C GLU A 19 -3.56 13.46 3.83
N SER A 20 -2.26 13.32 4.09
CA SER A 20 -1.23 14.28 3.64
C SER A 20 -1.15 14.47 2.12
N PHE A 21 -1.67 13.52 1.31
CA PHE A 21 -1.77 13.63 -0.15
C PHE A 21 -2.92 14.54 -0.64
N SER A 22 -3.85 14.92 0.24
CA SER A 22 -5.09 15.62 -0.11
C SER A 22 -5.33 16.92 0.69
N GLU A 23 -4.45 17.23 1.66
CA GLU A 23 -4.55 18.44 2.46
C GLU A 23 -4.37 19.72 1.63
N ALA A 24 -5.10 20.78 1.99
CA ALA A 24 -5.08 22.05 1.25
C ALA A 24 -3.71 22.78 1.30
N ALA A 25 -2.91 22.52 2.34
CA ALA A 25 -1.50 22.89 2.45
C ALA A 25 -0.67 21.61 2.62
N GLY A 26 -0.97 20.60 1.80
CA GLY A 26 -0.45 19.25 1.94
C GLY A 26 0.98 19.09 1.44
N ASN A 27 1.56 17.96 1.81
CA ASN A 27 2.83 17.53 1.29
C ASN A 27 2.67 17.04 -0.16
N VAL A 28 3.65 17.32 -1.00
CA VAL A 28 3.70 16.84 -2.37
C VAL A 28 4.62 15.64 -2.45
N TYR A 29 4.13 14.53 -2.98
CA TYR A 29 4.92 13.31 -3.13
C TYR A 29 5.18 13.03 -4.60
N TYR A 30 6.39 12.60 -4.92
CA TYR A 30 6.77 12.13 -6.24
C TYR A 30 7.35 10.73 -6.15
N LEU A 31 6.98 9.88 -7.10
CA LEU A 31 7.69 8.65 -7.41
C LEU A 31 8.82 8.98 -8.39
N GLY A 32 10.06 8.79 -7.97
CA GLY A 32 11.24 8.92 -8.81
C GLY A 32 11.66 7.59 -9.42
N ILE A 33 12.15 7.63 -10.66
CA ILE A 33 12.90 6.53 -11.27
C ILE A 33 14.32 6.99 -11.60
N GLY A 34 15.30 6.11 -11.41
CA GLY A 34 16.71 6.46 -11.54
C GLY A 34 17.61 5.25 -11.79
N ARG A 35 18.91 5.52 -11.70
CA ARG A 35 19.98 4.55 -11.96
C ARG A 35 19.89 3.94 -13.38
N PRO A 36 20.18 4.73 -14.43
CA PRO A 36 20.25 4.22 -15.80
C PRO A 36 21.42 3.26 -16.03
N LEU A 37 22.46 3.34 -15.19
CA LEU A 37 23.67 2.54 -15.33
C LEU A 37 23.57 1.21 -14.58
N PRO A 38 24.13 0.11 -15.12
CA PRO A 38 24.25 -1.16 -14.41
C PRO A 38 24.84 -1.03 -13.01
N PHE A 39 24.37 -1.85 -12.07
CA PHE A 39 25.08 -2.01 -10.80
C PHE A 39 26.42 -2.70 -11.05
N THR A 40 27.48 -2.08 -10.54
CA THR A 40 28.85 -2.57 -10.68
C THR A 40 29.74 -1.99 -9.57
N THR A 41 31.00 -2.41 -9.55
CA THR A 41 32.02 -1.73 -8.75
C THR A 41 32.44 -0.45 -9.46
N SER A 42 32.27 0.69 -8.78
CA SER A 42 32.53 2.02 -9.35
C SER A 42 33.68 2.71 -8.63
N THR A 43 34.56 3.37 -9.39
CA THR A 43 35.75 4.04 -8.84
C THR A 43 35.39 5.44 -8.34
N ARG A 44 35.89 5.81 -7.17
CA ARG A 44 35.76 7.13 -6.54
C ARG A 44 36.90 8.05 -6.99
N GLY A 45 36.75 9.35 -6.76
CA GLY A 45 37.79 10.34 -7.07
C GLY A 45 39.12 10.13 -6.34
N ASP A 46 39.12 9.40 -5.21
CA ASP A 46 40.33 9.03 -4.45
C ASP A 46 40.97 7.71 -4.90
N GLY A 47 40.49 7.11 -5.99
CA GLY A 47 40.99 5.86 -6.56
C GLY A 47 40.50 4.58 -5.85
N ARG A 48 39.74 4.69 -4.75
CA ARG A 48 39.08 3.54 -4.12
C ARG A 48 37.80 3.17 -4.87
N THR A 49 37.22 2.03 -4.53
CA THR A 49 36.01 1.51 -5.20
C THR A 49 34.83 1.38 -4.25
N ASP A 50 33.64 1.79 -4.70
CA ASP A 50 32.37 1.45 -4.09
C ASP A 50 31.79 0.20 -4.78
N ASN A 51 31.40 -0.83 -4.03
CA ASN A 51 30.66 -1.96 -4.58
C ASN A 51 29.16 -1.66 -4.56
N LEU A 52 28.55 -1.45 -5.72
CA LEU A 52 27.12 -1.12 -5.84
C LEU A 52 26.23 -2.35 -6.08
N GLY A 53 26.80 -3.57 -6.02
CA GLY A 53 26.10 -4.80 -6.33
C GLY A 53 26.13 -5.16 -7.81
N THR A 54 25.15 -5.95 -8.25
CA THR A 54 24.99 -6.38 -9.65
C THR A 54 23.52 -6.29 -10.05
N ASP A 55 23.22 -6.28 -11.35
CA ASP A 55 21.82 -6.24 -11.83
C ASP A 55 21.01 -7.48 -11.45
N VAL A 56 21.67 -8.60 -11.11
CA VAL A 56 21.02 -9.83 -10.62
C VAL A 56 20.80 -9.78 -9.11
N LEU A 57 21.73 -9.15 -8.37
CA LEU A 57 21.67 -8.99 -6.93
C LEU A 57 22.00 -7.53 -6.57
N PRO A 58 21.04 -6.61 -6.76
CA PRO A 58 21.20 -5.23 -6.32
C PRO A 58 21.32 -5.19 -4.80
N ILE A 59 22.17 -4.29 -4.29
CA ILE A 59 22.29 -4.12 -2.84
C ILE A 59 21.08 -3.37 -2.29
N THR A 60 20.63 -3.77 -1.10
CA THR A 60 19.64 -3.01 -0.33
C THR A 60 20.21 -1.61 -0.04
N PRO A 61 19.48 -0.52 -0.37
CA PRO A 61 19.88 0.83 -0.01
C PRO A 61 20.14 0.95 1.49
N ALA A 62 21.16 1.72 1.87
CA ALA A 62 21.47 1.98 3.26
C ALA A 62 20.68 3.20 3.76
N ASP A 63 20.19 3.16 4.98
CA ASP A 63 19.55 4.31 5.63
C ASP A 63 20.62 5.26 6.16
N ASN A 64 20.94 6.29 5.37
CA ASN A 64 21.87 7.37 5.72
C ASN A 64 21.74 8.57 4.79
N ILE A 65 22.26 9.71 5.25
CA ILE A 65 22.28 11.00 4.52
C ILE A 65 22.90 10.89 3.12
N ASN A 66 23.90 10.03 2.95
CA ASN A 66 24.53 9.87 1.64
C ASN A 66 23.56 9.29 0.61
N SER A 67 22.71 8.34 1.01
CA SER A 67 21.79 7.66 0.09
C SER A 67 20.70 8.60 -0.41
N GLU A 68 20.34 9.62 0.38
CA GLU A 68 19.44 10.70 -0.05
C GLU A 68 20.05 11.48 -1.21
N SER A 69 21.25 12.04 -1.04
CA SER A 69 21.91 12.81 -2.10
C SER A 69 22.29 11.97 -3.32
N PHE A 70 22.74 10.73 -3.10
CA PHE A 70 23.11 9.83 -4.19
C PHE A 70 21.92 9.38 -5.03
N THR A 71 20.71 9.49 -4.50
CA THR A 71 19.49 9.21 -5.25
C THR A 71 19.24 10.27 -6.33
N TYR A 72 19.60 11.52 -6.07
CA TYR A 72 19.48 12.62 -7.04
C TYR A 72 20.53 12.58 -8.15
N ASP A 73 21.75 12.10 -7.86
CA ASP A 73 22.86 12.07 -8.81
C ASP A 73 22.58 11.31 -10.12
N ASP A 74 21.75 10.27 -10.05
CA ASP A 74 21.39 9.41 -11.19
C ASP A 74 19.88 9.25 -11.37
N LEU A 75 19.09 10.22 -10.88
CA LEU A 75 17.65 10.27 -11.10
C LEU A 75 17.35 10.62 -12.57
N LEU A 76 16.37 9.95 -13.16
CA LEU A 76 15.96 10.16 -14.55
C LEU A 76 14.76 11.11 -14.63
N ALA A 77 13.72 10.81 -13.88
CA ALA A 77 12.49 11.58 -13.83
C ALA A 77 11.72 11.26 -12.55
N ALA A 78 10.75 12.12 -12.24
CA ALA A 78 9.83 11.94 -11.13
C ALA A 78 8.39 12.20 -11.58
N LYS A 79 7.43 11.40 -11.11
CA LYS A 79 5.99 11.57 -11.38
C LYS A 79 5.24 11.80 -10.08
N LYS A 80 4.40 12.84 -10.06
CA LYS A 80 3.63 13.23 -8.88
C LYS A 80 2.64 12.13 -8.50
N ILE A 81 2.59 11.80 -7.21
CA ILE A 81 1.61 10.89 -6.63
C ILE A 81 0.43 11.73 -6.13
N THR A 82 -0.76 11.48 -6.66
CA THR A 82 -1.96 12.23 -6.29
C THR A 82 -2.81 11.45 -5.28
N ALA A 83 -3.77 12.10 -4.65
CA ALA A 83 -4.68 11.43 -3.70
C ALA A 83 -5.48 10.27 -4.32
N THR A 84 -5.70 10.26 -5.64
CA THR A 84 -6.37 9.15 -6.35
C THR A 84 -5.46 7.94 -6.58
N ASP A 85 -4.15 8.12 -6.41
CA ASP A 85 -3.12 7.09 -6.55
C ASP A 85 -2.83 6.40 -5.20
N VAL A 86 -3.61 6.69 -4.16
CA VAL A 86 -3.38 6.19 -2.79
C VAL A 86 -4.64 5.53 -2.24
N ALA A 87 -4.50 4.34 -1.64
CA ALA A 87 -5.60 3.64 -0.99
C ALA A 87 -5.13 2.87 0.26
N PHE A 88 -6.03 2.71 1.24
CA PHE A 88 -5.85 1.71 2.28
C PHE A 88 -5.95 0.32 1.68
N VAL A 89 -5.05 -0.57 2.08
CA VAL A 89 -5.08 -1.97 1.67
C VAL A 89 -4.98 -2.91 2.87
N ALA A 90 -5.44 -4.14 2.68
CA ALA A 90 -5.29 -5.22 3.65
C ALA A 90 -4.85 -6.50 2.93
N PRO A 91 -4.26 -7.47 3.65
CA PRO A 91 -3.93 -8.76 3.08
C PRO A 91 -5.12 -9.38 2.32
N ARG A 92 -4.90 -9.71 1.06
CA ARG A 92 -5.94 -10.27 0.21
C ARG A 92 -6.26 -11.69 0.66
N ARG A 93 -7.54 -11.91 0.99
CA ARG A 93 -8.07 -13.23 1.32
C ARG A 93 -9.21 -13.53 0.37
N ASN A 94 -9.04 -14.46 -0.55
CA ASN A 94 -10.14 -14.91 -1.40
C ASN A 94 -10.94 -16.01 -0.68
N TRP A 95 -12.25 -16.07 -0.91
CA TRP A 95 -13.02 -17.22 -0.49
C TRP A 95 -12.62 -18.47 -1.29
N VAL A 96 -12.54 -19.61 -0.62
CA VAL A 96 -12.14 -20.91 -1.17
C VAL A 96 -12.98 -21.98 -0.47
N THR A 97 -13.67 -22.81 -1.27
CA THR A 97 -14.45 -23.93 -0.73
C THR A 97 -13.57 -24.90 0.05
N GLY A 98 -14.09 -25.45 1.14
CA GLY A 98 -13.36 -26.36 2.02
C GLY A 98 -12.43 -25.67 3.03
N THR A 99 -12.36 -24.34 3.05
CA THR A 99 -11.58 -23.60 4.06
C THR A 99 -12.43 -23.31 5.30
N THR A 100 -11.85 -23.53 6.48
CA THR A 100 -12.41 -23.05 7.75
C THR A 100 -11.87 -21.65 8.04
N TYR A 101 -12.75 -20.67 8.09
CA TYR A 101 -12.39 -19.28 8.38
C TYR A 101 -12.45 -18.99 9.87
N ASP A 102 -11.65 -18.02 10.31
CA ASP A 102 -11.83 -17.44 11.63
C ASP A 102 -13.11 -16.60 11.67
N ILE A 103 -13.66 -16.39 12.86
CA ILE A 103 -14.77 -15.47 13.05
C ILE A 103 -14.26 -14.14 13.58
N TYR A 104 -15.01 -13.08 13.35
CA TYR A 104 -14.84 -11.88 14.15
C TYR A 104 -15.17 -12.21 15.62
N ARG A 105 -14.26 -11.88 16.54
CA ARG A 105 -14.45 -12.02 17.98
C ARG A 105 -13.71 -10.90 18.72
N HIS A 106 -14.35 -10.28 19.71
CA HIS A 106 -13.85 -9.07 20.38
C HIS A 106 -12.81 -9.35 21.48
N ASP A 107 -12.77 -10.57 22.01
CA ASP A 107 -12.02 -11.01 23.19
C ASP A 107 -10.81 -11.91 22.84
N TYR A 108 -10.37 -11.94 21.56
CA TYR A 108 -9.14 -12.64 21.20
C TYR A 108 -7.95 -12.10 22.01
N GLY A 109 -7.16 -13.02 22.58
CA GLY A 109 -6.03 -12.70 23.44
C GLY A 109 -6.41 -12.42 24.90
N GLU A 110 -7.69 -12.35 25.24
CA GLU A 110 -8.16 -12.32 26.62
C GLU A 110 -8.20 -13.73 27.24
N ARG A 111 -8.27 -13.81 28.57
CA ARG A 111 -8.44 -15.10 29.24
C ARG A 111 -9.88 -15.56 29.13
N ILE A 112 -10.07 -16.80 28.71
CA ILE A 112 -11.37 -17.45 28.72
C ILE A 112 -11.87 -17.49 30.18
N THR A 113 -13.08 -17.01 30.41
CA THR A 113 -13.67 -16.90 31.75
C THR A 113 -13.56 -18.22 32.51
N GLY A 114 -13.06 -18.16 33.74
CA GLY A 114 -12.87 -19.34 34.61
C GLY A 114 -11.58 -20.12 34.34
N THR A 115 -10.71 -19.66 33.42
CA THR A 115 -9.47 -20.35 33.05
C THR A 115 -8.25 -19.41 33.03
N THR A 116 -7.07 -19.99 32.83
CA THR A 116 -5.83 -19.26 32.54
C THR A 116 -5.44 -19.29 31.05
N THR A 117 -6.24 -19.93 30.20
CA THR A 117 -6.00 -20.08 28.77
C THR A 117 -6.48 -18.83 28.03
N LEU A 118 -5.70 -18.39 27.04
CA LEU A 118 -6.08 -17.27 26.17
C LEU A 118 -7.07 -17.73 25.09
N GLN A 119 -8.02 -16.86 24.76
CA GLN A 119 -8.94 -17.07 23.65
C GLN A 119 -8.20 -16.87 22.33
N SER A 120 -8.12 -17.92 21.52
CA SER A 120 -7.55 -17.86 20.17
C SER A 120 -8.63 -17.96 19.10
N ALA A 121 -8.28 -17.54 17.89
CA ALA A 121 -9.01 -17.88 16.69
C ALA A 121 -8.82 -19.37 16.33
N ASN A 122 -9.58 -19.88 15.35
CA ASN A 122 -9.47 -21.26 14.90
C ASN A 122 -8.10 -21.51 14.24
N SER A 123 -7.55 -20.50 13.57
CA SER A 123 -6.19 -20.50 13.01
C SER A 123 -5.08 -20.49 14.07
N GLY A 124 -5.40 -20.33 15.37
CA GLY A 124 -4.44 -20.31 16.46
C GLY A 124 -3.84 -18.93 16.78
N VAL A 125 -4.24 -17.87 16.06
CA VAL A 125 -3.80 -16.50 16.38
C VAL A 125 -4.59 -15.94 17.57
N PHE A 126 -3.96 -15.03 18.32
CA PHE A 126 -4.55 -14.39 19.51
C PHE A 126 -4.91 -12.92 19.28
N ASN A 127 -4.52 -12.34 18.15
CA ASN A 127 -4.83 -10.98 17.78
C ASN A 127 -5.87 -11.00 16.66
N ILE A 128 -6.97 -10.27 16.85
CA ILE A 128 -8.04 -10.18 15.86
C ILE A 128 -7.55 -9.72 14.49
N PHE A 129 -6.58 -8.80 14.43
CA PHE A 129 -6.11 -8.24 13.17
C PHE A 129 -5.19 -9.21 12.38
N ASP A 130 -4.70 -10.26 13.04
CA ASP A 130 -3.99 -11.37 12.40
C ASP A 130 -4.95 -12.50 11.98
N ALA A 131 -6.19 -12.50 12.49
CA ALA A 131 -7.18 -13.52 12.20
C ALA A 131 -7.75 -13.40 10.78
N SER A 132 -8.13 -14.55 10.23
CA SER A 132 -8.63 -14.71 8.86
C SER A 132 -10.15 -14.58 8.74
N PHE A 133 -10.73 -13.55 9.37
CA PHE A 133 -12.18 -13.40 9.53
C PHE A 133 -12.87 -12.63 8.39
N TYR A 134 -12.20 -12.38 7.27
CA TYR A 134 -12.80 -11.74 6.11
C TYR A 134 -12.31 -12.36 4.81
N VAL A 135 -13.14 -12.26 3.78
CA VAL A 135 -12.87 -12.80 2.45
C VAL A 135 -13.43 -11.91 1.35
N MET A 136 -12.80 -11.93 0.18
CA MET A 136 -13.33 -11.45 -1.08
C MET A 136 -13.87 -12.62 -1.89
N ASN A 137 -15.10 -12.51 -2.38
CA ASN A 137 -15.72 -13.52 -3.23
C ASN A 137 -15.37 -13.33 -4.73
N SER A 138 -15.85 -14.24 -5.56
CA SER A 138 -15.71 -14.24 -7.02
C SER A 138 -16.28 -12.97 -7.69
N ALA A 139 -17.29 -12.34 -7.09
CA ALA A 139 -17.91 -11.10 -7.55
C ALA A 139 -17.25 -9.81 -7.02
N ARG A 140 -16.09 -9.91 -6.33
CA ARG A 140 -15.36 -8.77 -5.73
C ARG A 140 -16.07 -8.08 -4.57
N ASN A 141 -17.02 -8.78 -3.95
CA ASN A 141 -17.63 -8.37 -2.69
C ASN A 141 -16.76 -8.87 -1.53
N VAL A 142 -16.55 -8.02 -0.54
CA VAL A 142 -15.84 -8.35 0.70
C VAL A 142 -16.84 -8.63 1.81
N TYR A 143 -16.65 -9.75 2.51
CA TYR A 143 -17.48 -10.20 3.60
C TYR A 143 -16.66 -10.41 4.88
N LYS A 144 -17.30 -10.13 6.01
CA LYS A 144 -16.81 -10.46 7.36
C LYS A 144 -17.49 -11.74 7.85
N CYS A 145 -16.73 -12.72 8.29
CA CYS A 145 -17.23 -13.93 8.92
C CYS A 145 -17.64 -13.63 10.36
N LEU A 146 -18.91 -13.84 10.68
CA LEU A 146 -19.46 -13.63 12.01
C LEU A 146 -19.69 -14.96 12.75
N ASP A 147 -20.04 -16.03 12.03
CA ASP A 147 -20.07 -17.40 12.54
C ASP A 147 -19.56 -18.37 11.46
N ASN A 148 -18.83 -19.40 11.89
CA ASN A 148 -18.19 -20.39 11.04
C ASN A 148 -18.71 -21.82 11.27
N ASP A 149 -19.97 -21.95 11.69
CA ASP A 149 -20.65 -23.23 11.91
C ASP A 149 -19.85 -24.16 12.84
N ASN A 150 -19.41 -23.63 13.97
CA ASN A 150 -18.59 -24.36 14.96
C ASN A 150 -17.29 -24.95 14.39
N ASN A 151 -16.58 -24.16 13.58
CA ASN A 151 -15.30 -24.50 12.95
C ASN A 151 -15.38 -25.61 11.89
N THR A 152 -16.53 -25.79 11.23
CA THR A 152 -16.61 -26.65 10.04
C THR A 152 -16.00 -25.94 8.82
N ALA A 153 -15.80 -26.65 7.72
CA ALA A 153 -15.30 -26.05 6.48
C ALA A 153 -16.44 -25.35 5.72
N SER A 154 -16.24 -24.10 5.29
CA SER A 154 -17.22 -23.41 4.44
C SER A 154 -17.30 -24.09 3.07
N THR A 155 -18.51 -24.37 2.61
CA THR A 155 -18.77 -25.00 1.31
C THR A 155 -19.60 -24.12 0.38
N VAL A 156 -20.19 -23.04 0.90
CA VAL A 156 -21.04 -22.11 0.15
C VAL A 156 -20.42 -20.71 0.16
N GLU A 157 -20.09 -20.20 -1.03
CA GLU A 157 -19.54 -18.84 -1.18
C GLU A 157 -20.60 -17.79 -0.77
N PRO A 158 -20.26 -16.79 0.08
CA PRO A 158 -21.20 -15.72 0.41
C PRO A 158 -21.51 -14.86 -0.82
N THR A 159 -22.79 -14.58 -1.02
CA THR A 159 -23.30 -13.75 -2.12
C THR A 159 -24.36 -12.76 -1.63
N GLY A 160 -24.63 -11.72 -2.43
CA GLY A 160 -25.57 -10.65 -2.08
C GLY A 160 -24.91 -9.47 -1.37
N THR A 161 -25.54 -8.30 -1.47
CA THR A 161 -24.98 -7.00 -1.07
C THR A 161 -25.88 -6.24 -0.10
N ASN A 162 -26.79 -6.94 0.59
CA ASN A 162 -27.70 -6.30 1.53
C ASN A 162 -26.91 -5.70 2.71
N ALA A 163 -26.99 -4.38 2.83
CA ALA A 163 -26.24 -3.61 3.83
C ALA A 163 -26.74 -3.79 5.27
N SER A 164 -27.97 -4.26 5.47
CA SER A 164 -28.63 -4.28 6.79
C SER A 164 -28.66 -5.66 7.44
N THR A 165 -28.48 -6.74 6.68
CA THR A 165 -28.73 -8.11 7.17
C THR A 165 -27.44 -8.91 7.33
N ILE A 166 -27.44 -9.82 8.31
CA ILE A 166 -26.47 -10.91 8.36
C ILE A 166 -26.94 -12.02 7.42
N LEU A 167 -26.12 -12.35 6.43
CA LEU A 167 -26.35 -13.45 5.51
C LEU A 167 -26.08 -14.77 6.25
N SER A 168 -27.01 -15.72 6.18
CA SER A 168 -26.75 -17.10 6.57
C SER A 168 -26.68 -17.96 5.30
N THR A 169 -25.61 -18.73 5.14
CA THR A 169 -25.42 -19.65 4.02
C THR A 169 -25.87 -21.05 4.40
N ALA A 170 -26.11 -21.91 3.40
CA ALA A 170 -26.66 -23.26 3.63
C ALA A 170 -25.71 -24.20 4.40
N ASP A 171 -24.43 -23.84 4.49
CA ASP A 171 -23.40 -24.51 5.29
C ASP A 171 -23.33 -24.00 6.75
N GLY A 172 -24.32 -23.20 7.19
CA GLY A 172 -24.41 -22.73 8.58
C GLY A 172 -23.58 -21.48 8.90
N TYR A 173 -22.72 -21.03 7.97
CA TYR A 173 -21.93 -19.82 8.16
C TYR A 173 -22.81 -18.57 8.19
N LYS A 174 -22.33 -17.55 8.92
CA LYS A 174 -22.92 -16.21 8.96
C LYS A 174 -21.93 -15.17 8.48
N TRP A 175 -22.34 -14.38 7.49
CA TRP A 175 -21.51 -13.38 6.83
C TRP A 175 -22.15 -11.99 6.88
N LYS A 176 -21.34 -10.95 7.06
CA LYS A 176 -21.73 -9.56 6.86
C LYS A 176 -21.08 -9.04 5.57
N TYR A 177 -21.88 -8.55 4.64
CA TYR A 177 -21.38 -7.79 3.50
C TYR A 177 -20.78 -6.46 3.97
N MET A 178 -19.55 -6.16 3.54
CA MET A 178 -18.79 -4.98 3.96
C MET A 178 -18.75 -3.93 2.84
N TYR A 179 -18.29 -4.30 1.65
CA TYR A 179 -18.18 -3.43 0.48
C TYR A 179 -17.90 -4.27 -0.78
N THR A 180 -17.92 -3.62 -1.94
CA THR A 180 -17.56 -4.21 -3.24
C THR A 180 -16.42 -3.38 -3.83
N LEU A 181 -15.39 -4.03 -4.36
CA LEU A 181 -14.31 -3.31 -5.04
C LEU A 181 -14.82 -2.69 -6.34
N SER A 182 -14.67 -1.38 -6.49
CA SER A 182 -14.90 -0.70 -7.76
C SER A 182 -13.92 -1.15 -8.84
N ALA A 183 -14.25 -0.92 -10.12
CA ALA A 183 -13.37 -1.29 -11.23
C ALA A 183 -12.01 -0.56 -11.16
N SER A 184 -12.00 0.70 -10.72
CA SER A 184 -10.77 1.47 -10.52
C SER A 184 -9.93 0.91 -9.38
N GLU A 185 -10.54 0.56 -8.24
CA GLU A 185 -9.84 -0.08 -7.13
C GLU A 185 -9.21 -1.42 -7.55
N GLN A 186 -9.94 -2.22 -8.35
CA GLN A 186 -9.42 -3.48 -8.87
C GLN A 186 -8.22 -3.28 -9.80
N SER A 187 -8.31 -2.32 -10.73
CA SER A 187 -7.21 -2.01 -11.64
C SER A 187 -5.98 -1.49 -10.89
N ASN A 188 -6.20 -0.55 -9.98
CA ASN A 188 -5.11 0.25 -9.42
C ASN A 188 -4.50 -0.37 -8.16
N PHE A 189 -5.29 -1.06 -7.32
CA PHE A 189 -4.83 -1.44 -5.97
C PHE A 189 -4.97 -2.92 -5.63
N LEU A 190 -5.63 -3.73 -6.46
CA LEU A 190 -5.63 -5.18 -6.26
C LEU A 190 -4.30 -5.78 -6.71
N SER A 191 -3.73 -6.65 -5.87
CA SER A 191 -2.54 -7.45 -6.19
C SER A 191 -2.73 -8.92 -5.80
N THR A 192 -1.67 -9.72 -5.90
CA THR A 192 -1.64 -11.10 -5.39
C THR A 192 -1.89 -11.14 -3.88
N ASP A 193 -1.26 -10.22 -3.15
CA ASP A 193 -1.15 -10.28 -1.69
C ASP A 193 -1.99 -9.23 -0.96
N PHE A 194 -2.44 -8.17 -1.65
CA PHE A 194 -3.20 -7.07 -1.06
C PHE A 194 -4.46 -6.75 -1.86
N MET A 195 -5.48 -6.28 -1.15
CA MET A 195 -6.71 -5.76 -1.72
C MET A 195 -7.05 -4.40 -1.11
N PRO A 196 -7.62 -3.47 -1.89
CA PRO A 196 -8.07 -2.18 -1.39
C PRO A 196 -9.22 -2.35 -0.40
N VAL A 197 -9.26 -1.45 0.58
CA VAL A 197 -10.29 -1.41 1.61
C VAL A 197 -10.97 -0.05 1.58
N SER A 198 -12.28 -0.07 1.37
CA SER A 198 -13.13 1.11 1.39
C SER A 198 -14.36 0.88 2.26
N THR A 199 -14.87 1.95 2.87
CA THR A 199 -16.11 1.88 3.66
C THR A 199 -17.30 2.16 2.75
N ASN A 200 -18.18 1.18 2.58
CA ASN A 200 -19.43 1.38 1.85
C ASN A 200 -20.39 2.24 2.69
N THR A 201 -20.87 3.35 2.11
CA THR A 201 -21.69 4.33 2.82
C THR A 201 -23.03 3.77 3.30
N SER A 202 -23.67 2.88 2.54
CA SER A 202 -24.94 2.25 2.94
C SER A 202 -24.74 1.20 4.04
N VAL A 203 -23.64 0.45 4.01
CA VAL A 203 -23.30 -0.48 5.09
C VAL A 203 -22.99 0.31 6.37
N SER A 204 -22.22 1.38 6.25
CA SER A 204 -21.85 2.22 7.38
C SER A 204 -23.06 2.91 8.03
N SER A 205 -23.98 3.46 7.22
CA SER A 205 -25.20 4.11 7.74
C SER A 205 -26.17 3.14 8.42
N ASN A 206 -26.15 1.86 8.02
CA ASN A 206 -27.03 0.82 8.55
C ASN A 206 -26.39 0.04 9.71
N ALA A 207 -25.13 0.32 10.04
CA ALA A 207 -24.47 -0.27 11.18
C ALA A 207 -25.11 0.27 12.47
N VAL A 208 -25.33 -0.62 13.43
CA VAL A 208 -25.97 -0.32 14.70
C VAL A 208 -24.98 -0.58 15.81
N ASP A 209 -24.63 0.47 16.54
CA ASP A 209 -23.65 0.40 17.64
C ASP A 209 -24.13 -0.59 18.71
N GLY A 210 -23.25 -1.52 19.08
CA GLY A 210 -23.52 -2.55 20.08
C GLY A 210 -24.66 -3.51 19.75
N ALA A 211 -25.08 -3.68 18.49
CA ALA A 211 -26.05 -4.70 18.11
C ALA A 211 -25.46 -6.12 18.22
N ILE A 212 -26.10 -7.01 18.98
CA ILE A 212 -25.63 -8.37 19.17
C ILE A 212 -26.14 -9.26 18.03
N ASP A 213 -25.25 -9.71 17.15
CA ASP A 213 -25.61 -10.60 16.04
C ASP A 213 -25.28 -12.08 16.33
N ILE A 214 -24.26 -12.34 17.15
CA ILE A 214 -23.69 -13.67 17.37
C ILE A 214 -23.58 -13.98 18.86
N ILE A 215 -24.00 -15.17 19.23
CA ILE A 215 -23.82 -15.77 20.55
C ILE A 215 -23.27 -17.17 20.35
N LYS A 216 -22.13 -17.48 20.95
CA LYS A 216 -21.51 -18.81 20.90
C LYS A 216 -21.87 -19.61 22.15
N ILE A 217 -22.08 -20.90 21.99
CA ILE A 217 -22.24 -21.83 23.11
C ILE A 217 -20.84 -22.23 23.56
N LYS A 218 -20.41 -21.75 24.72
CA LYS A 218 -19.12 -22.12 25.31
C LYS A 218 -19.22 -23.49 25.98
N THR A 219 -20.27 -23.67 26.79
CA THR A 219 -20.59 -24.95 27.42
C THR A 219 -22.09 -25.17 27.28
N ALA A 220 -22.49 -26.33 26.74
CA ALA A 220 -23.91 -26.61 26.46
C ALA A 220 -24.74 -26.87 27.73
N GLY A 221 -24.09 -27.17 28.86
CA GLY A 221 -24.76 -27.62 30.08
C GLY A 221 -25.43 -28.99 29.93
N SER A 222 -26.25 -29.35 30.92
CA SER A 222 -27.02 -30.60 30.90
C SER A 222 -28.28 -30.50 31.77
N GLY A 223 -29.17 -31.48 31.65
CA GLY A 223 -30.36 -31.62 32.50
C GLY A 223 -31.54 -30.71 32.14
N GLY A 224 -31.41 -29.84 31.14
CA GLY A 224 -32.46 -28.92 30.73
C GLY A 224 -33.70 -29.61 30.17
N THR A 225 -34.86 -28.97 30.26
CA THR A 225 -36.06 -29.41 29.55
C THR A 225 -35.95 -29.07 28.07
N ASP A 226 -36.16 -30.07 27.22
CA ASP A 226 -36.11 -29.92 25.76
C ASP A 226 -37.17 -28.92 25.26
N GLY A 227 -36.80 -28.14 24.26
CA GLY A 227 -37.65 -27.11 23.65
C GLY A 227 -36.91 -25.84 23.26
N THR A 228 -37.62 -24.94 22.60
CA THR A 228 -37.13 -23.59 22.27
C THR A 228 -37.70 -22.58 23.25
N HIS A 229 -36.83 -22.04 24.10
CA HIS A 229 -37.16 -21.08 25.15
C HIS A 229 -36.91 -19.67 24.64
N THR A 230 -37.97 -18.87 24.51
CA THR A 230 -37.96 -17.58 23.79
C THR A 230 -38.00 -16.38 24.74
N ASN A 231 -37.82 -15.17 24.21
CA ASN A 231 -37.93 -13.90 24.95
C ASN A 231 -36.95 -13.77 26.13
N ILE A 232 -35.80 -14.43 26.05
CA ILE A 232 -34.73 -14.28 27.04
C ILE A 232 -33.99 -12.98 26.77
N ASP A 233 -33.98 -12.06 27.73
CA ASP A 233 -33.29 -10.77 27.60
C ASP A 233 -31.76 -10.96 27.59
N ILE A 234 -31.09 -10.25 26.68
CA ILE A 234 -29.64 -10.04 26.73
C ILE A 234 -29.37 -8.96 27.78
N ARG A 235 -28.66 -9.31 28.86
CA ARG A 235 -28.30 -8.37 29.94
C ARG A 235 -26.94 -7.75 29.65
N GLY A 236 -26.71 -6.52 30.11
CA GLY A 236 -25.50 -5.76 29.84
C GLY A 236 -25.77 -4.27 30.04
N ASP A 237 -24.96 -3.44 29.41
CA ASP A 237 -25.13 -1.99 29.34
C ASP A 237 -25.98 -1.50 28.16
N GLY A 238 -26.25 -2.36 27.19
CA GLY A 238 -27.17 -2.09 26.09
C GLY A 238 -28.64 -2.30 26.44
N SER A 239 -29.50 -2.14 25.44
CA SER A 239 -30.95 -2.25 25.59
C SER A 239 -31.62 -3.02 24.46
N GLY A 240 -32.78 -3.63 24.77
CA GLY A 240 -33.68 -4.25 23.78
C GLY A 240 -33.23 -5.61 23.22
N GLY A 241 -32.07 -6.12 23.59
CA GLY A 241 -31.55 -7.40 23.09
C GLY A 241 -32.35 -8.60 23.62
N LYS A 242 -32.70 -9.54 22.73
CA LYS A 242 -33.48 -10.75 23.06
C LYS A 242 -33.02 -11.96 22.25
N VAL A 243 -33.14 -13.15 22.84
CA VAL A 243 -32.75 -14.43 22.21
C VAL A 243 -33.79 -15.51 22.44
N SER A 244 -33.70 -16.54 21.59
CA SER A 244 -34.29 -17.87 21.83
C SER A 244 -33.18 -18.91 21.98
N VAL A 245 -33.30 -19.79 22.98
CA VAL A 245 -32.35 -20.88 23.27
C VAL A 245 -33.04 -22.21 23.04
N THR A 246 -32.44 -23.08 22.23
CA THR A 246 -32.95 -24.44 21.98
C THR A 246 -32.17 -25.45 22.79
N VAL A 247 -32.91 -26.28 23.55
CA VAL A 247 -32.39 -27.40 24.33
C VAL A 247 -32.86 -28.70 23.70
N THR A 248 -31.94 -29.62 23.47
CA THR A 248 -32.23 -30.96 22.90
C THR A 248 -31.43 -31.99 23.69
N SER A 249 -32.06 -33.09 24.10
CA SER A 249 -31.43 -34.11 24.94
C SER A 249 -30.81 -33.53 26.22
N GLY A 250 -31.44 -32.48 26.77
CA GLY A 250 -31.02 -31.82 28.00
C GLY A 250 -29.86 -30.83 27.89
N ALA A 251 -29.30 -30.60 26.69
CA ALA A 251 -28.19 -29.68 26.48
C ALA A 251 -28.57 -28.53 25.51
N VAL A 252 -27.98 -27.35 25.69
CA VAL A 252 -28.16 -26.23 24.76
C VAL A 252 -27.52 -26.58 23.41
N THR A 253 -28.30 -26.52 22.35
CA THR A 253 -27.88 -26.90 20.98
C THR A 253 -27.90 -25.74 20.00
N ALA A 254 -28.69 -24.69 20.26
CA ALA A 254 -28.68 -23.50 19.44
C ALA A 254 -29.09 -22.26 20.24
N VAL A 255 -28.54 -21.10 19.85
CA VAL A 255 -28.95 -19.78 20.34
C VAL A 255 -29.23 -18.90 19.12
N THR A 256 -30.43 -18.34 19.07
CA THR A 256 -30.86 -17.43 17.99
C THR A 256 -31.14 -16.06 18.58
N VAL A 257 -30.40 -15.04 18.14
CA VAL A 257 -30.73 -13.64 18.44
C VAL A 257 -32.04 -13.31 17.72
N THR A 258 -33.09 -12.96 18.47
CA THR A 258 -34.38 -12.53 17.91
C THR A 258 -34.46 -11.02 17.77
N THR A 259 -33.77 -10.29 18.65
CA THR A 259 -33.62 -8.83 18.59
C THR A 259 -32.19 -8.51 18.99
N ALA A 260 -31.41 -7.89 18.11
CA ALA A 260 -30.00 -7.59 18.38
C ALA A 260 -29.81 -6.56 19.51
N GLY A 261 -30.79 -5.67 19.69
CA GLY A 261 -30.70 -4.55 20.62
C GLY A 261 -29.67 -3.52 20.15
N THR A 262 -29.30 -2.59 21.04
CA THR A 262 -28.36 -1.50 20.74
C THR A 262 -27.54 -1.11 21.97
N GLY A 263 -26.33 -0.62 21.75
CA GLY A 263 -25.48 0.02 22.77
C GLY A 263 -24.77 -0.93 23.73
N TYR A 264 -24.72 -2.23 23.44
CA TYR A 264 -23.96 -3.17 24.25
C TYR A 264 -22.44 -3.00 24.02
N THR A 265 -21.69 -2.75 25.08
CA THR A 265 -20.22 -2.89 25.13
C THR A 265 -19.79 -4.13 25.90
N PHE A 266 -20.69 -4.68 26.72
CA PHE A 266 -20.61 -6.03 27.27
C PHE A 266 -22.01 -6.61 27.39
N ALA A 267 -22.13 -7.93 27.30
CA ALA A 267 -23.42 -8.60 27.38
C ALA A 267 -23.31 -10.01 27.95
N THR A 268 -24.38 -10.46 28.59
CA THR A 268 -24.46 -11.78 29.23
C THR A 268 -25.85 -12.37 29.11
N ILE A 269 -25.89 -13.70 29.09
CA ILE A 269 -27.11 -14.49 29.24
C ILE A 269 -26.76 -15.59 30.24
N SER A 270 -27.32 -15.49 31.44
CA SER A 270 -27.04 -16.46 32.49
C SER A 270 -27.87 -17.73 32.35
N ASN A 271 -27.34 -18.87 32.81
CA ASN A 271 -28.09 -20.12 32.93
C ASN A 271 -29.43 -19.93 33.67
N ALA A 272 -29.45 -19.10 34.72
CA ALA A 272 -30.66 -18.77 35.47
C ALA A 272 -31.76 -18.12 34.61
N GLN A 273 -31.39 -17.29 33.63
CA GLN A 273 -32.36 -16.70 32.70
C GLN A 273 -32.94 -17.74 31.74
N ILE A 274 -32.12 -18.68 31.28
CA ILE A 274 -32.57 -19.77 30.41
C ILE A 274 -33.52 -20.70 31.17
N VAL A 275 -33.21 -21.03 32.42
CA VAL A 275 -34.08 -21.80 33.32
C VAL A 275 -35.40 -21.06 33.58
N ALA A 276 -35.34 -19.76 33.87
CA ALA A 276 -36.53 -18.93 34.10
C ALA A 276 -37.45 -18.83 32.86
N ALA A 277 -36.90 -19.00 31.67
CA ALA A 277 -37.64 -19.02 30.41
C ALA A 277 -38.27 -20.38 30.06
N GLY A 278 -38.02 -21.43 30.85
CA GLY A 278 -38.67 -22.74 30.71
C GLY A 278 -37.73 -23.93 30.58
N ALA A 279 -36.41 -23.74 30.46
CA ALA A 279 -35.44 -24.83 30.40
C ALA A 279 -35.18 -25.43 31.79
N THR A 280 -36.21 -25.95 32.44
CA THR A 280 -36.12 -26.39 33.85
C THR A 280 -35.02 -27.43 34.03
N ASN A 281 -34.32 -27.38 35.17
CA ASN A 281 -33.17 -28.22 35.55
C ASN A 281 -31.88 -28.06 34.71
N LEU A 282 -31.81 -27.10 33.78
CA LEU A 282 -30.57 -26.82 33.06
C LEU A 282 -29.48 -26.33 34.03
N VAL A 283 -28.31 -26.97 33.98
CA VAL A 283 -27.14 -26.59 34.78
C VAL A 283 -25.89 -26.49 33.91
N GLY A 284 -25.00 -25.55 34.25
CA GLY A 284 -23.68 -25.42 33.64
C GLY A 284 -23.66 -24.92 32.19
N ALA A 285 -24.77 -24.37 31.68
CA ALA A 285 -24.77 -23.72 30.37
C ALA A 285 -24.06 -22.36 30.45
N GLU A 286 -23.10 -22.14 29.56
CA GLU A 286 -22.35 -20.89 29.42
C GLU A 286 -22.40 -20.43 27.96
N LEU A 287 -22.75 -19.15 27.76
CA LEU A 287 -22.87 -18.51 26.45
C LEU A 287 -21.93 -17.32 26.37
N ASP A 288 -21.21 -17.21 25.26
CA ASP A 288 -20.36 -16.06 24.95
C ASP A 288 -21.11 -15.13 24.00
N VAL A 289 -21.44 -13.92 24.47
CA VAL A 289 -22.08 -12.90 23.64
C VAL A 289 -21.00 -12.11 22.91
N ILE A 290 -21.02 -12.11 21.58
CA ILE A 290 -19.97 -11.45 20.79
C ILE A 290 -20.35 -9.99 20.56
N ILE A 291 -19.59 -9.08 21.17
CA ILE A 291 -19.75 -7.64 21.02
C ILE A 291 -19.21 -7.19 19.65
N PRO A 292 -19.96 -6.40 18.86
CA PRO A 292 -19.48 -5.90 17.56
C PRO A 292 -18.42 -4.79 17.75
N PRO A 293 -17.74 -4.36 16.67
CA PRO A 293 -16.90 -3.17 16.70
C PRO A 293 -17.71 -1.92 17.06
N LYS A 294 -17.03 -0.88 17.55
CA LYS A 294 -17.65 0.42 17.80
C LYS A 294 -18.35 0.94 16.53
N GLY A 295 -19.61 1.34 16.66
CA GLY A 295 -20.47 1.76 15.55
C GLY A 295 -21.25 0.62 14.89
N GLY A 296 -20.93 -0.64 15.21
CA GLY A 296 -21.53 -1.84 14.62
C GLY A 296 -20.75 -2.41 13.43
N HIS A 297 -21.18 -3.57 12.95
CA HIS A 297 -20.53 -4.26 11.85
C HIS A 297 -20.65 -3.49 10.51
N GLY A 298 -19.50 -3.14 9.94
CA GLY A 298 -19.40 -2.41 8.68
C GLY A 298 -19.47 -0.89 8.81
N PHE A 299 -19.49 -0.35 10.03
CA PHE A 299 -19.44 1.09 10.27
C PHE A 299 -18.18 1.72 9.69
N ASN A 300 -17.03 1.06 9.88
CA ASN A 300 -15.74 1.50 9.36
C ASN A 300 -14.90 0.29 8.93
N ALA A 301 -14.97 -0.06 7.66
CA ALA A 301 -14.30 -1.24 7.12
C ALA A 301 -12.77 -1.17 7.29
N ILE A 302 -12.17 0.02 7.16
CA ILE A 302 -10.72 0.25 7.33
C ILE A 302 -10.30 -0.16 8.75
N GLU A 303 -11.02 0.32 9.77
CA GLU A 303 -10.71 0.00 11.16
C GLU A 303 -11.06 -1.43 11.55
N GLU A 304 -12.12 -1.98 10.98
CA GLU A 304 -12.65 -3.29 11.34
C GLU A 304 -11.86 -4.45 10.76
N ILE A 305 -11.30 -4.29 9.56
CA ILE A 305 -10.49 -5.29 8.87
C ILE A 305 -9.00 -5.12 9.22
N GLY A 306 -8.63 -4.00 9.85
CA GLY A 306 -7.25 -3.68 10.20
C GLY A 306 -6.42 -3.25 9.00
N ALA A 307 -6.99 -2.44 8.11
CA ALA A 307 -6.29 -1.90 6.95
C ALA A 307 -5.40 -0.72 7.39
N PHE A 308 -4.22 -1.03 7.93
CA PHE A 308 -3.19 -0.04 8.31
C PHE A 308 -2.05 0.04 7.28
N PHE A 309 -2.15 -0.69 6.17
CA PHE A 309 -1.23 -0.55 5.05
C PHE A 309 -1.77 0.53 4.10
N VAL A 310 -0.88 1.37 3.59
CA VAL A 310 -1.19 2.35 2.54
C VAL A 310 -0.47 1.93 1.27
N MET A 311 -1.21 1.76 0.18
CA MET A 311 -0.65 1.50 -1.14
C MET A 311 -0.66 2.76 -1.97
N THR A 312 0.48 3.11 -2.57
CA THR A 312 0.55 4.06 -3.68
C THR A 312 0.61 3.28 -4.99
N ASN A 313 0.01 3.79 -6.07
CA ASN A 313 0.06 3.21 -7.40
C ASN A 313 0.30 4.30 -8.45
N THR A 314 1.52 4.38 -8.96
CA THR A 314 1.87 5.33 -10.02
C THR A 314 2.07 4.57 -11.33
N SER A 315 1.34 4.99 -12.36
CA SER A 315 1.49 4.50 -13.74
C SER A 315 2.52 5.38 -14.47
N LEU A 316 3.51 4.79 -15.14
CA LEU A 316 4.41 5.46 -16.07
C LEU A 316 4.05 5.02 -17.49
N GLU A 317 3.61 5.94 -18.35
CA GLU A 317 3.08 5.62 -19.68
C GLU A 317 3.98 6.16 -20.78
N GLY A 318 4.72 5.27 -21.44
CA GLY A 318 5.69 5.65 -22.48
C GLY A 318 6.59 6.79 -22.00
N THR A 319 6.65 7.88 -22.77
CA THR A 319 7.44 9.06 -22.38
C THR A 319 6.72 10.05 -21.47
N GLU A 320 5.48 9.77 -21.06
CA GLU A 320 4.57 10.75 -20.46
C GLU A 320 4.27 11.91 -21.42
N SER A 321 4.14 11.61 -22.72
CA SER A 321 3.89 12.59 -23.78
C SER A 321 2.59 13.39 -23.63
N ALA A 322 1.60 12.84 -22.93
CA ALA A 322 0.37 13.56 -22.58
C ALA A 322 0.57 14.61 -21.46
N ASN A 323 1.71 14.55 -20.76
CA ASN A 323 2.16 15.51 -19.77
C ASN A 323 3.28 16.38 -20.39
N SER A 324 4.52 16.25 -19.91
CA SER A 324 5.68 17.02 -20.41
C SER A 324 6.67 16.20 -21.25
N GLY A 325 6.55 14.88 -21.31
CA GLY A 325 7.52 14.05 -22.04
C GLY A 325 8.83 13.80 -21.27
N ASP A 326 8.81 13.91 -19.94
CA ASP A 326 10.03 13.94 -19.11
C ASP A 326 10.64 12.57 -18.83
N VAL A 327 9.86 11.51 -18.98
CA VAL A 327 10.29 10.17 -18.59
C VAL A 327 10.90 9.48 -19.79
N SER A 328 12.23 9.31 -19.80
CA SER A 328 12.90 8.63 -20.91
C SER A 328 12.44 7.17 -21.04
N VAL A 329 12.27 6.71 -22.28
CA VAL A 329 12.09 5.29 -22.64
C VAL A 329 13.32 4.73 -23.35
N ALA A 330 14.36 5.54 -23.55
CA ALA A 330 15.53 5.13 -24.31
C ALA A 330 16.42 4.18 -23.50
N ASN A 331 16.48 4.37 -22.18
CA ASN A 331 17.32 3.59 -21.27
C ASN A 331 16.49 2.87 -20.20
N ASP A 332 17.12 1.91 -19.56
CA ASP A 332 16.60 1.19 -18.42
C ASP A 332 16.59 2.09 -17.17
N PHE A 333 15.81 1.69 -16.17
CA PHE A 333 15.97 2.18 -14.80
C PHE A 333 16.14 1.01 -13.83
N ARG A 334 16.82 1.27 -12.72
CA ARG A 334 17.17 0.26 -11.69
C ARG A 334 16.86 0.72 -10.28
N ARG A 335 16.40 1.95 -10.12
CA ARG A 335 16.03 2.52 -8.82
C ARG A 335 14.65 3.15 -8.88
N VAL A 336 13.87 2.91 -7.83
CA VAL A 336 12.64 3.63 -7.53
C VAL A 336 12.84 4.36 -6.22
N CYS A 337 12.35 5.60 -6.11
CA CYS A 337 12.34 6.33 -4.85
C CYS A 337 11.02 7.08 -4.65
N MET A 338 10.72 7.44 -3.41
CA MET A 338 9.64 8.36 -3.07
C MET A 338 10.22 9.61 -2.45
N ILE A 339 9.91 10.77 -3.02
CA ILE A 339 10.43 12.06 -2.60
C ILE A 339 9.25 12.91 -2.11
N LYS A 340 9.38 13.47 -0.92
CA LYS A 340 8.41 14.37 -0.30
C LYS A 340 8.90 15.81 -0.40
N ASP A 341 8.00 16.71 -0.79
CA ASP A 341 8.20 18.15 -0.91
C ASP A 341 9.47 18.58 -1.66
N PRO A 342 9.78 18.01 -2.84
CA PRO A 342 10.90 18.53 -3.62
C PRO A 342 10.59 19.92 -4.17
N ASN A 343 11.65 20.65 -4.49
CA ASN A 343 11.57 21.91 -5.22
C ASN A 343 11.81 21.71 -6.72
N SER A 344 11.33 22.66 -7.51
CA SER A 344 11.58 22.82 -8.93
C SER A 344 11.77 24.31 -9.23
N GLY A 345 12.97 24.68 -9.71
CA GLY A 345 13.30 26.07 -10.01
C GLY A 345 13.31 26.98 -8.76
N GLY A 346 13.65 26.43 -7.60
CA GLY A 346 13.70 27.13 -6.31
C GLY A 346 12.35 27.29 -5.61
N SER A 347 11.28 26.68 -6.11
CA SER A 347 9.93 26.72 -5.54
C SER A 347 9.35 25.31 -5.37
N ALA A 348 8.31 25.12 -4.56
CA ALA A 348 7.69 23.81 -4.39
C ALA A 348 7.23 23.21 -5.73
N ALA A 349 7.62 21.96 -5.97
CA ALA A 349 7.31 21.24 -7.20
C ALA A 349 5.80 20.98 -7.35
N SER A 350 5.24 21.31 -8.53
CA SER A 350 3.79 21.18 -8.77
C SER A 350 3.40 20.42 -10.05
N ALA A 351 4.33 20.22 -10.98
CA ALA A 351 4.08 19.56 -12.26
C ALA A 351 3.74 18.07 -12.10
N SER A 352 3.01 17.49 -13.06
CA SER A 352 2.66 16.05 -13.01
C SER A 352 3.88 15.16 -13.17
N THR A 353 4.85 15.59 -13.98
CA THR A 353 6.13 14.93 -14.20
C THR A 353 7.23 15.98 -14.16
N LEU A 354 8.43 15.54 -13.77
CA LEU A 354 9.63 16.37 -13.71
C LEU A 354 10.81 15.58 -14.25
N ARG A 355 11.58 16.19 -15.14
CA ARG A 355 12.84 15.63 -15.64
C ARG A 355 13.97 15.85 -14.63
N ALA A 356 14.73 14.80 -14.34
CA ALA A 356 15.88 14.88 -13.45
C ALA A 356 17.24 14.78 -14.18
N THR A 357 17.24 14.46 -15.47
CA THR A 357 18.45 14.49 -16.31
C THR A 357 18.82 15.90 -16.75
N SER A 358 20.12 16.17 -16.93
CA SER A 358 20.58 17.34 -17.67
C SER A 358 20.47 17.12 -19.17
N ALA A 359 20.36 18.20 -19.95
CA ALA A 359 20.32 18.10 -21.42
C ALA A 359 21.17 19.16 -22.10
N ILE A 360 21.70 18.84 -23.28
CA ILE A 360 22.49 19.76 -24.11
C ILE A 360 21.93 19.74 -25.52
N LYS A 361 21.58 20.92 -26.04
CA LYS A 361 21.30 21.14 -27.45
C LYS A 361 22.63 21.23 -28.20
N LEU A 362 22.80 20.39 -29.20
CA LEU A 362 24.06 20.24 -29.92
C LEU A 362 23.98 20.78 -31.35
N THR A 363 25.14 21.20 -31.86
CA THR A 363 25.40 21.53 -33.26
C THR A 363 26.69 20.86 -33.72
N GLY A 364 26.91 20.78 -35.03
CA GLY A 364 28.11 20.13 -35.60
C GLY A 364 28.25 18.66 -35.21
N VAL A 365 27.11 17.96 -35.05
CA VAL A 365 27.08 16.56 -34.60
C VAL A 365 27.72 15.65 -35.64
N SER A 366 28.67 14.83 -35.21
CA SER A 366 29.30 13.75 -35.98
C SER A 366 29.03 12.42 -35.29
N GLY A 367 28.42 11.48 -36.01
CA GLY A 367 28.00 10.19 -35.46
C GLY A 367 26.73 10.27 -34.60
N SER A 368 26.57 9.33 -33.67
CA SER A 368 25.46 9.28 -32.71
C SER A 368 26.01 8.98 -31.33
N PHE A 369 25.35 9.47 -30.28
CA PHE A 369 25.72 9.15 -28.91
C PHE A 369 25.03 7.85 -28.48
N ALA A 370 25.83 6.88 -28.03
CA ALA A 370 25.31 5.59 -27.56
C ALA A 370 24.90 5.71 -26.09
N ILE A 371 23.82 5.02 -25.74
CA ILE A 371 23.35 4.91 -24.36
C ILE A 371 24.45 4.32 -23.48
N ASP A 372 24.57 4.83 -22.26
CA ASP A 372 25.62 4.49 -21.29
C ASP A 372 27.04 4.84 -21.76
N ASP A 373 27.25 5.51 -22.89
CA ASP A 373 28.61 5.93 -23.27
C ASP A 373 29.09 7.04 -22.32
N LYS A 374 30.40 7.05 -22.05
CA LYS A 374 31.03 8.15 -21.32
C LYS A 374 31.17 9.32 -22.28
N ILE A 375 30.69 10.49 -21.90
CA ILE A 375 30.95 11.74 -22.60
C ILE A 375 31.96 12.59 -21.83
N THR A 376 32.82 13.31 -22.55
CA THR A 376 33.85 14.17 -21.95
C THR A 376 33.98 15.47 -22.72
N GLN A 377 34.15 16.57 -21.98
CA GLN A 377 34.52 17.88 -22.52
C GLN A 377 35.94 18.21 -22.03
N ALA A 378 36.95 17.88 -22.84
CA ALA A 378 38.36 17.91 -22.42
C ALA A 378 38.82 19.30 -21.92
N THR A 379 38.27 20.38 -22.49
CA THR A 379 38.63 21.75 -22.10
C THR A 379 38.22 22.09 -20.66
N THR A 380 37.08 21.58 -20.20
CA THR A 380 36.55 21.88 -18.85
C THR A 380 36.83 20.76 -17.86
N GLY A 381 37.05 19.53 -18.33
CA GLY A 381 37.13 18.35 -17.49
C GLY A 381 35.76 17.75 -17.16
N ALA A 382 34.66 18.26 -17.73
CA ALA A 382 33.33 17.70 -17.49
C ALA A 382 33.21 16.27 -18.05
N ILE A 383 32.65 15.38 -17.24
CA ILE A 383 32.42 13.97 -17.54
C ILE A 383 30.96 13.65 -17.22
N GLY A 384 30.29 12.86 -18.04
CA GLY A 384 28.93 12.39 -17.79
C GLY A 384 28.64 11.09 -18.52
N LYS A 385 27.43 10.56 -18.31
CA LYS A 385 26.95 9.34 -18.97
C LYS A 385 25.69 9.62 -19.76
N VAL A 386 25.66 9.12 -20.99
CA VAL A 386 24.52 9.30 -21.90
C VAL A 386 23.33 8.52 -21.37
N VAL A 387 22.21 9.21 -21.20
CA VAL A 387 20.90 8.60 -20.92
C VAL A 387 20.15 8.38 -22.22
N GLU A 388 20.08 9.43 -23.06
CA GLU A 388 19.28 9.43 -24.28
C GLU A 388 19.89 10.36 -25.33
N TRP A 389 19.81 9.95 -26.60
CA TRP A 389 20.20 10.74 -27.75
C TRP A 389 19.02 10.96 -28.69
N ASP A 390 18.51 12.19 -28.73
CA ASP A 390 17.50 12.60 -29.70
C ASP A 390 18.19 13.17 -30.93
N SER A 391 18.39 12.31 -31.94
CA SER A 391 19.00 12.70 -33.21
C SER A 391 18.14 13.65 -34.06
N THR A 392 16.83 13.70 -33.85
CA THR A 392 15.91 14.56 -34.62
C THR A 392 16.06 16.01 -34.17
N ASN A 393 16.08 16.22 -32.86
CA ASN A 393 16.24 17.55 -32.27
C ASN A 393 17.68 17.84 -31.87
N ALA A 394 18.64 16.96 -32.11
CA ALA A 394 20.02 17.09 -31.66
C ALA A 394 20.15 17.40 -30.16
N ILE A 395 19.41 16.68 -29.31
CA ILE A 395 19.44 16.83 -27.85
C ILE A 395 20.12 15.62 -27.24
N LEU A 396 21.13 15.89 -26.41
CA LEU A 396 21.83 14.87 -25.62
C LEU A 396 21.43 14.98 -24.15
N TYR A 397 20.82 13.92 -23.62
CA TYR A 397 20.48 13.82 -22.20
C TYR A 397 21.53 13.01 -21.45
N TYR A 398 21.90 13.47 -20.26
CA TYR A 398 22.97 12.87 -19.48
C TYR A 398 22.77 13.03 -17.97
N VAL A 399 23.48 12.19 -17.23
CA VAL A 399 23.65 12.29 -15.76
C VAL A 399 25.12 12.42 -15.39
N GLN A 400 25.39 12.94 -14.19
CA GLN A 400 26.74 13.02 -13.61
C GLN A 400 26.69 12.48 -12.18
N THR A 401 27.30 11.33 -11.95
CA THR A 401 27.40 10.73 -10.61
C THR A 401 28.70 11.12 -9.90
N ARG A 402 28.83 10.75 -8.63
CA ARG A 402 30.08 10.91 -7.87
C ARG A 402 31.23 10.00 -8.30
N HIS A 403 31.04 9.13 -9.30
CA HIS A 403 32.03 8.11 -9.70
C HIS A 403 32.85 8.53 -10.92
N SER A 404 34.12 8.14 -10.93
CA SER A 404 35.04 8.39 -12.04
C SER A 404 34.54 7.74 -13.31
N ASN A 405 34.70 8.42 -14.44
CA ASN A 405 34.11 8.05 -15.74
C ASN A 405 32.58 8.13 -15.82
N GLU A 406 31.90 8.54 -14.74
CA GLU A 406 30.44 8.67 -14.71
C GLU A 406 29.96 10.09 -14.39
N GLY A 407 30.75 10.89 -13.68
CA GLY A 407 30.41 12.30 -13.44
C GLY A 407 31.51 13.19 -12.87
N ILE A 408 32.62 12.63 -12.39
CA ILE A 408 33.74 13.39 -11.83
C ILE A 408 35.02 13.29 -12.68
N ASP A 409 35.81 14.36 -12.67
CA ASP A 409 37.12 14.47 -13.32
C ASP A 409 38.21 13.62 -12.62
N THR A 410 39.44 13.67 -13.13
CA THR A 410 40.58 12.93 -12.56
C THR A 410 41.02 13.41 -11.18
N ASN A 411 40.59 14.60 -10.75
CA ASN A 411 40.86 15.14 -9.42
C ASN A 411 39.72 14.83 -8.44
N GLY A 412 38.64 14.21 -8.92
CA GLY A 412 37.44 13.92 -8.13
C GLY A 412 36.40 15.04 -8.10
N ASN A 413 36.53 16.06 -8.94
CA ASN A 413 35.59 17.18 -9.00
C ASN A 413 34.42 16.89 -9.94
N LYS A 414 33.19 17.20 -9.52
CA LYS A 414 32.01 17.23 -10.39
C LYS A 414 32.02 18.56 -11.16
N VAL A 415 32.29 18.52 -12.46
CA VAL A 415 32.37 19.72 -13.32
C VAL A 415 31.23 19.69 -14.33
N ALA A 416 30.46 20.77 -14.40
CA ALA A 416 29.37 20.91 -15.36
C ALA A 416 29.91 21.13 -16.79
N PHE A 417 29.22 20.57 -17.78
CA PHE A 417 29.45 20.91 -19.19
C PHE A 417 29.12 22.39 -19.41
N SER A 418 30.00 23.12 -20.09
CA SER A 418 29.82 24.56 -20.29
C SER A 418 30.53 25.08 -21.54
N ALA A 419 30.05 26.23 -22.03
CA ALA A 419 30.53 26.94 -23.22
C ALA A 419 30.54 26.07 -24.51
N ALA A 420 30.95 26.68 -25.63
CA ALA A 420 30.99 26.00 -26.93
C ALA A 420 32.23 25.10 -27.10
N ASN A 421 32.53 24.25 -26.10
CA ASN A 421 33.63 23.28 -26.15
C ASN A 421 33.13 21.91 -26.62
N VAL A 422 33.94 21.24 -27.46
CA VAL A 422 33.61 19.92 -28.02
C VAL A 422 33.37 18.89 -26.92
N ILE A 423 32.26 18.17 -27.06
CA ILE A 423 31.88 16.99 -26.28
C ILE A 423 32.18 15.77 -27.15
N SER A 424 32.94 14.82 -26.60
CA SER A 424 33.27 13.56 -27.27
C SER A 424 32.77 12.38 -26.45
N GLY A 425 32.05 11.46 -27.10
CA GLY A 425 31.81 10.13 -26.59
C GLY A 425 33.11 9.31 -26.55
N ALA A 426 33.25 8.43 -25.58
CA ALA A 426 34.41 7.55 -25.47
C ALA A 426 34.42 6.49 -26.57
N THR A 427 33.23 6.04 -26.97
CA THR A 427 33.04 5.07 -28.07
C THR A 427 32.03 5.54 -29.12
N SER A 428 31.40 6.70 -28.89
CA SER A 428 30.31 7.25 -29.70
C SER A 428 30.67 8.61 -30.32
N GLY A 429 29.65 9.35 -30.78
CA GLY A 429 29.80 10.59 -31.56
C GLY A 429 30.49 11.75 -30.84
N SER A 430 30.65 12.84 -31.57
CA SER A 430 31.19 14.11 -31.07
C SER A 430 30.36 15.28 -31.55
N ALA A 431 30.21 16.32 -30.74
CA ALA A 431 29.47 17.51 -31.10
C ALA A 431 29.90 18.72 -30.27
N THR A 432 29.40 19.90 -30.60
CA THR A 432 29.59 21.11 -29.81
C THR A 432 28.23 21.63 -29.31
N PRO A 433 28.13 22.10 -28.06
CA PRO A 433 26.93 22.78 -27.55
C PRO A 433 26.56 23.98 -28.44
N ASP A 434 25.29 24.10 -28.82
CA ASP A 434 24.78 25.25 -29.55
C ASP A 434 24.50 26.40 -28.59
N THR A 435 25.54 27.15 -28.24
CA THR A 435 25.43 28.26 -27.27
C THR A 435 24.60 29.44 -27.78
N SER A 436 24.18 29.43 -29.04
CA SER A 436 23.24 30.43 -29.59
C SER A 436 21.77 30.08 -29.32
N HIS A 437 21.49 28.86 -28.87
CA HIS A 437 20.14 28.37 -28.64
C HIS A 437 19.64 28.65 -27.21
N SER A 438 18.69 29.56 -27.07
CA SER A 438 17.96 29.81 -25.81
C SER A 438 16.45 29.78 -26.05
N ALA A 439 15.89 28.58 -26.09
CA ALA A 439 14.48 28.34 -26.37
C ALA A 439 14.03 26.99 -25.79
N THR A 440 12.72 26.73 -25.80
CA THR A 440 12.18 25.40 -25.51
C THR A 440 12.21 24.54 -26.77
N THR A 441 12.82 23.35 -26.70
CA THR A 441 12.79 22.34 -27.77
C THR A 441 12.43 21.00 -27.16
N ASN A 442 11.46 20.28 -27.74
CA ASN A 442 10.99 18.98 -27.23
C ASN A 442 10.62 19.03 -25.74
N ASN A 443 9.87 20.08 -25.35
CA ASN A 443 9.47 20.39 -23.96
C ASN A 443 10.62 20.66 -22.96
N VAL A 444 11.87 20.70 -23.41
CA VAL A 444 13.03 21.02 -22.58
C VAL A 444 13.42 22.48 -22.77
N VAL A 445 13.58 23.21 -21.66
CA VAL A 445 13.96 24.62 -21.66
C VAL A 445 15.48 24.75 -21.73
N PHE A 446 16.01 25.31 -22.81
CA PHE A 446 17.44 25.56 -22.96
C PHE A 446 17.79 27.03 -22.73
N ASN A 447 18.92 27.25 -22.06
CA ASN A 447 19.60 28.52 -21.97
C ASN A 447 21.04 28.36 -22.48
N SER A 448 21.38 29.05 -23.57
CA SER A 448 22.69 28.96 -24.24
C SER A 448 23.12 27.51 -24.52
N GLY A 449 22.19 26.69 -25.01
CA GLY A 449 22.40 25.29 -25.38
C GLY A 449 22.31 24.29 -24.24
N TYR A 450 22.09 24.73 -22.99
CA TYR A 450 22.05 23.85 -21.81
C TYR A 450 20.70 23.87 -21.11
N SER A 451 20.27 22.71 -20.64
CA SER A 451 19.15 22.54 -19.71
C SER A 451 19.64 21.92 -18.42
N VAL A 452 19.20 22.48 -17.32
CA VAL A 452 19.32 21.87 -15.99
C VAL A 452 18.15 20.92 -15.74
N PRO A 453 18.27 19.98 -14.79
CA PRO A 453 17.13 19.23 -14.27
C PRO A 453 16.01 20.16 -13.79
N GLU A 454 14.76 19.74 -13.96
CA GLU A 454 13.60 20.47 -13.44
C GLU A 454 13.42 20.26 -11.94
N LEU A 455 13.84 19.11 -11.43
CA LEU A 455 13.89 18.82 -10.02
C LEU A 455 15.16 19.43 -9.40
N ASP A 456 15.00 20.25 -8.36
CA ASP A 456 16.14 20.83 -7.66
C ASP A 456 16.91 19.73 -6.92
N HIS A 457 18.21 19.63 -7.20
CA HIS A 457 19.10 18.62 -6.61
C HIS A 457 19.12 18.73 -5.07
N ASP A 458 18.98 17.60 -4.39
CA ASP A 458 18.94 17.47 -2.92
C ASP A 458 17.84 18.29 -2.23
N SER A 459 16.73 18.58 -2.92
CA SER A 459 15.55 19.23 -2.31
C SER A 459 14.55 18.23 -1.74
N GLY A 460 13.76 18.63 -0.75
CA GLY A 460 12.78 17.74 -0.10
C GLY A 460 13.40 16.59 0.69
N ASP A 461 12.59 15.60 1.04
CA ASP A 461 12.96 14.43 1.83
C ASP A 461 12.81 13.13 1.01
N VAL A 462 13.86 12.31 0.90
CA VAL A 462 13.76 10.98 0.27
C VAL A 462 13.23 9.98 1.30
N LEU A 463 11.97 9.58 1.15
CA LEU A 463 11.27 8.71 2.11
C LEU A 463 11.45 7.23 1.84
N TYR A 464 11.78 6.87 0.60
CA TYR A 464 11.90 5.48 0.17
C TYR A 464 12.91 5.37 -0.97
N VAL A 465 13.72 4.32 -0.95
CA VAL A 465 14.59 3.93 -2.06
C VAL A 465 14.56 2.41 -2.19
N GLU A 466 14.40 1.93 -3.42
CA GLU A 466 14.50 0.52 -3.79
C GLU A 466 15.45 0.39 -4.98
N ASN A 467 16.44 -0.49 -4.87
CA ASN A 467 17.24 -0.94 -6.00
C ASN A 467 16.65 -2.25 -6.54
N ARG A 468 16.54 -2.36 -7.86
CA ARG A 468 15.93 -3.50 -8.56
C ARG A 468 16.77 -3.95 -9.74
N ALA A 469 16.48 -5.13 -10.27
CA ALA A 469 16.97 -5.53 -11.58
C ALA A 469 16.52 -4.53 -12.66
N PRO A 470 17.25 -4.40 -13.78
CA PRO A 470 16.94 -3.44 -14.82
C PRO A 470 15.53 -3.64 -15.38
N ILE A 471 14.82 -2.53 -15.50
CA ILE A 471 13.52 -2.47 -16.15
C ILE A 471 13.69 -1.67 -17.43
N THR A 472 13.61 -2.38 -18.55
CA THR A 472 13.56 -1.81 -19.90
C THR A 472 12.21 -1.13 -20.12
N ARG A 473 12.20 0.03 -20.76
CA ARG A 473 10.98 0.77 -21.11
C ARG A 473 10.79 0.82 -22.62
N ALA A 474 9.55 1.00 -23.05
CA ALA A 474 9.20 1.24 -24.44
C ALA A 474 8.09 2.30 -24.54
N ALA A 475 7.97 2.95 -25.69
CA ALA A 475 7.00 4.04 -25.88
C ALA A 475 5.53 3.57 -25.82
N ASP A 476 5.26 2.30 -26.09
CA ASP A 476 3.97 1.63 -26.03
C ASP A 476 3.74 0.82 -24.75
N GLN A 477 4.67 0.92 -23.79
CA GLN A 477 4.61 0.22 -22.51
C GLN A 477 4.04 1.13 -21.41
N THR A 478 3.30 0.52 -20.50
CA THR A 478 2.86 1.13 -19.24
C THR A 478 3.46 0.35 -18.08
N GLU A 479 4.23 1.02 -17.22
CA GLU A 479 4.73 0.45 -15.98
C GLU A 479 3.89 0.91 -14.79
N ASN A 480 3.29 -0.03 -14.06
CA ASN A 480 2.60 0.28 -12.81
C ASN A 480 3.53 -0.04 -11.63
N ILE A 481 3.86 0.98 -10.84
CA ILE A 481 4.69 0.86 -9.64
C ILE A 481 3.80 1.01 -8.42
N LYS A 482 3.66 -0.08 -7.67
CA LYS A 482 2.89 -0.13 -6.42
C LYS A 482 3.83 -0.20 -5.23
N LEU A 483 3.78 0.79 -4.34
CA LEU A 483 4.51 0.76 -3.07
C LEU A 483 3.51 0.48 -1.94
N ILE A 484 3.83 -0.45 -1.05
CA ILE A 484 3.02 -0.78 0.12
C ILE A 484 3.79 -0.35 1.37
N ILE A 485 3.20 0.54 2.15
CA ILE A 485 3.78 1.09 3.36
C ILE A 485 3.01 0.53 4.56
N GLU A 486 3.74 -0.05 5.51
CA GLU A 486 3.21 -0.58 6.77
C GLU A 486 3.45 0.43 7.91
N PHE A 487 2.46 0.59 8.78
CA PHE A 487 2.49 1.49 9.95
C PHE A 487 2.37 0.74 11.27
#